data_AF-A0A3N6MBR9-F1
#
_entry.id   AF-A0A3N6MBR9-F1
#
_cell.length_a   1.000
_cell.length_b   1.000
_cell.length_c   1.000
_cell.angle_alpha   90.00
_cell.angle_beta   90.00
_cell.angle_gamma   90.00
#
_symmetry.space_group_name_H-M   'P 1'
#
loop_
_entity.id
_entity.type
_entity.pdbx_description
1 polymer ?
#
loop_
_entity_poly.entity_id
_entity_poly.type
_entity_poly.pdbx_seq_one_letter_code
_entity_poly.pdbx_strand_id
1 'polypeptide(L)'
;MIRYVLAIVLAVALVALSAPAIEHAASVTTERQVERDVDAIERGATSLIEREELPPDGQPPPRRTVPVTLPDASITASSIDRFEIERTSAETSTATVTLSDGVQFTEPIDAPIVYETSTANRSVELGGTGVERTLALHLATDPDGTRIVVVHRT
;
A
#
# COMPACT_ATOMS: atom_id res chain seq x y z
N MET A 1 17.12 4.59 -50.37
CA MET A 1 17.99 4.08 -49.29
C MET A 1 18.10 5.09 -48.15
N ILE A 2 18.65 6.29 -48.38
CA ILE A 2 18.86 7.30 -47.31
C ILE A 2 17.57 7.77 -46.61
N ARG A 3 16.45 7.86 -47.35
CA ARG A 3 15.13 8.19 -46.78
C ARG A 3 14.64 7.17 -45.74
N TYR A 4 14.93 5.88 -45.94
CA TYR A 4 14.55 4.83 -44.98
C TYR A 4 15.46 4.85 -43.75
N VAL A 5 16.76 5.07 -43.95
CA VAL A 5 17.71 5.22 -42.85
C VAL A 5 17.33 6.42 -41.97
N LEU A 6 17.02 7.57 -42.58
CA LEU A 6 16.58 8.75 -41.85
C LEU A 6 15.27 8.50 -41.08
N ALA A 7 14.31 7.81 -41.70
CA ALA A 7 13.05 7.46 -41.04
C ALA A 7 13.26 6.54 -39.83
N ILE A 8 14.15 5.53 -39.95
CA ILE A 8 14.48 4.63 -38.84
C ILE A 8 15.18 5.39 -37.71
N VAL A 9 16.17 6.23 -38.03
CA VAL A 9 16.88 7.04 -37.03
C VAL A 9 15.92 7.98 -36.31
N LEU A 10 15.00 8.62 -37.04
CA LEU A 10 13.99 9.49 -36.45
C LEU A 10 13.03 8.71 -35.54
N ALA A 11 12.57 7.53 -35.97
CA ALA A 11 11.70 6.69 -35.15
C ALA A 11 12.38 6.26 -33.84
N VAL A 12 13.63 5.83 -33.91
CA VAL A 12 14.42 5.47 -32.72
C VAL A 12 14.62 6.68 -31.81
N ALA A 13 14.92 7.86 -32.36
CA ALA A 13 15.06 9.09 -31.59
C ALA A 13 13.77 9.47 -30.86
N LEU A 14 12.61 9.35 -31.52
CA LEU A 14 11.31 9.63 -30.90
C LEU A 14 10.95 8.64 -29.78
N VAL A 15 11.25 7.34 -29.98
CA VAL A 15 11.04 6.32 -28.94
C VAL A 15 11.94 6.59 -27.73
N ALA A 16 13.23 6.87 -27.95
CA ALA A 16 14.17 7.17 -26.89
C ALA A 16 13.77 8.41 -26.07
N LEU A 17 13.23 9.44 -26.72
CA LEU A 17 12.73 10.64 -26.06
C LEU A 17 11.43 10.41 -25.26
N SER A 18 10.67 9.37 -25.58
CA SER A 18 9.39 9.06 -24.93
C SER A 18 9.54 8.18 -23.68
N ALA A 19 10.66 7.47 -23.52
CA ALA A 19 10.85 6.53 -22.41
C ALA A 19 10.67 7.17 -21.01
N PRO A 20 11.27 8.34 -20.69
CA PRO A 20 11.10 8.96 -19.36
C PRO A 20 9.66 9.37 -19.06
N ALA A 21 8.90 9.76 -20.10
CA ALA A 21 7.49 10.13 -19.94
C ALA A 21 6.62 8.92 -19.63
N ILE A 22 6.94 7.74 -20.20
CA ILE A 22 6.24 6.48 -19.91
C ILE A 22 6.55 6.04 -18.48
N GLU A 23 7.81 6.07 -18.06
CA GLU A 23 8.23 5.74 -16.70
C GLU A 23 7.51 6.63 -15.67
N HIS A 24 7.47 7.94 -15.89
CA HIS A 24 6.75 8.85 -15.01
C HIS A 24 5.24 8.56 -14.96
N ALA A 25 4.61 8.29 -16.10
CA ALA A 25 3.20 7.94 -16.16
C ALA A 25 2.89 6.62 -15.44
N ALA A 26 3.81 5.65 -15.49
CA ALA A 26 3.70 4.38 -14.78
C ALA A 26 3.76 4.58 -13.26
N SER A 27 4.69 5.41 -12.77
CA SER A 27 4.81 5.70 -11.32
C SER A 27 3.58 6.44 -10.78
N VAL A 28 3.05 7.44 -11.50
CA VAL A 28 1.82 8.15 -11.13
C VAL A 28 0.59 7.22 -11.12
N THR A 29 0.55 6.23 -12.03
CA THR A 29 -0.55 5.26 -12.06
C THR A 29 -0.50 4.33 -10.85
N THR A 30 0.70 3.87 -10.48
CA THR A 30 0.92 3.06 -9.27
C THR A 30 0.57 3.84 -8.01
N GLU A 31 0.99 5.10 -7.90
CA GLU A 31 0.66 6.00 -6.77
C GLU A 31 -0.85 6.07 -6.54
N ARG A 32 -1.66 6.38 -7.58
CA ARG A 32 -3.12 6.42 -7.49
C ARG A 32 -3.79 5.08 -7.18
N GLN A 33 -3.14 3.96 -7.52
CA GLN A 33 -3.65 2.64 -7.15
C GLN A 33 -3.41 2.37 -5.67
N VAL A 34 -2.19 2.67 -5.20
CA VAL A 34 -1.82 2.56 -3.79
C VAL A 34 -2.71 3.45 -2.93
N GLU A 35 -2.92 4.70 -3.32
CA GLU A 35 -3.81 5.64 -2.62
C GLU A 35 -5.20 5.01 -2.39
N ARG A 36 -5.78 4.38 -3.43
CA ARG A 36 -7.09 3.70 -3.33
C ARG A 36 -7.08 2.47 -2.41
N ASP A 37 -5.98 1.72 -2.38
CA ASP A 37 -5.83 0.55 -1.52
C ASP A 37 -5.64 0.97 -0.05
N VAL A 38 -4.84 2.02 0.20
CA VAL A 38 -4.67 2.62 1.53
C VAL A 38 -6.01 3.16 2.05
N ASP A 39 -6.76 3.85 1.21
CA ASP A 39 -8.13 4.29 1.45
C ASP A 39 -9.08 3.15 1.87
N ALA A 40 -8.93 1.98 1.26
CA ALA A 40 -9.74 0.81 1.57
C ALA A 40 -9.36 0.22 2.94
N ILE A 41 -8.07 0.22 3.27
CA ILE A 41 -7.55 -0.16 4.60
C ILE A 41 -8.08 0.80 5.66
N GLU A 42 -7.96 2.12 5.44
CA GLU A 42 -8.45 3.14 6.36
C GLU A 42 -9.94 2.95 6.65
N ARG A 43 -10.79 2.92 5.60
CA ARG A 43 -12.23 2.69 5.78
C ARG A 43 -12.54 1.39 6.52
N GLY A 44 -11.75 0.33 6.28
CA GLY A 44 -11.87 -0.93 6.99
C GLY A 44 -11.52 -0.81 8.47
N ALA A 45 -10.42 -0.13 8.78
CA ALA A 45 -9.90 0.10 10.13
C ALA A 45 -10.80 1.04 10.94
N THR A 46 -11.16 2.19 10.39
CA THR A 46 -12.08 3.17 11.01
C THR A 46 -13.43 2.54 11.27
N SER A 47 -13.96 1.76 10.32
CA SER A 47 -15.21 1.03 10.54
C SER A 47 -15.13 0.02 11.68
N LEU A 48 -13.99 -0.64 11.92
CA LEU A 48 -13.83 -1.53 13.08
C LEU A 48 -13.85 -0.73 14.38
N ILE A 49 -13.15 0.41 14.43
CA ILE A 49 -13.04 1.23 15.64
C ILE A 49 -14.38 1.88 16.01
N GLU A 50 -15.10 2.40 15.02
CA GLU A 50 -16.32 3.18 15.21
C GLU A 50 -17.58 2.32 15.38
N ARG A 51 -17.67 1.20 14.67
CA ARG A 51 -18.93 0.42 14.57
C ARG A 51 -18.94 -0.87 15.35
N GLU A 52 -17.77 -1.43 15.68
CA GLU A 52 -17.70 -2.71 16.39
C GLU A 52 -17.40 -2.51 17.88
N GLU A 53 -18.00 -3.36 18.72
CA GLU A 53 -17.69 -3.43 20.13
C GLU A 53 -16.73 -4.58 20.41
N LEU A 54 -15.78 -4.37 21.32
CA LEU A 54 -14.90 -5.44 21.78
C LEU A 54 -15.75 -6.44 22.58
N PRO A 55 -15.81 -7.72 22.17
CA PRO A 55 -16.57 -8.69 22.92
C PRO A 55 -15.86 -8.98 24.26
N PRO A 56 -16.59 -9.53 25.25
CA PRO A 56 -16.00 -9.92 26.53
C PRO A 56 -14.83 -10.88 26.36
N ASP A 57 -13.89 -10.86 27.31
CA ASP A 57 -12.71 -11.72 27.30
C ASP A 57 -13.07 -13.19 27.03
N GLY A 58 -12.40 -13.78 26.04
CA GLY A 58 -12.61 -15.18 25.62
C GLY A 58 -13.50 -15.38 24.39
N GLN A 59 -14.11 -14.32 23.84
CA GLN A 59 -14.76 -14.35 22.53
C GLN A 59 -13.80 -13.86 21.42
N PRO A 60 -13.90 -14.37 20.18
CA PRO A 60 -13.05 -13.94 19.09
C PRO A 60 -13.33 -12.47 18.73
N PRO A 61 -12.29 -11.66 18.48
CA PRO A 61 -12.45 -10.24 18.17
C PRO A 61 -13.13 -10.04 16.80
N PRO A 62 -13.80 -8.89 16.59
CA PRO A 62 -14.32 -8.50 15.28
C PRO A 62 -13.19 -8.52 14.24
N ARG A 63 -13.43 -9.20 13.12
CA ARG A 63 -12.44 -9.39 12.06
C ARG A 63 -13.00 -8.94 10.73
N ARG A 64 -12.17 -8.24 9.96
CA ARG A 64 -12.50 -7.82 8.59
C ARG A 64 -11.34 -8.16 7.67
N THR A 65 -11.65 -8.73 6.51
CA THR A 65 -10.67 -9.00 5.47
C THR A 65 -10.70 -7.89 4.43
N VAL A 66 -9.56 -7.26 4.19
CA VAL A 66 -9.39 -6.26 3.15
C VAL A 66 -8.45 -6.84 2.09
N PRO A 67 -8.90 -7.02 0.84
CA PRO A 67 -8.02 -7.36 -0.25
C PRO A 67 -7.15 -6.14 -0.60
N VAL A 68 -5.84 -6.36 -0.73
CA VAL A 68 -4.86 -5.37 -1.17
C VAL A 68 -4.16 -5.92 -2.40
N THR A 69 -4.14 -5.15 -3.48
CA THR A 69 -3.59 -5.59 -4.76
C THR A 69 -2.38 -4.75 -5.11
N LEU A 70 -1.19 -5.26 -4.75
CA LEU A 70 0.06 -4.61 -5.11
C LEU A 70 0.31 -4.81 -6.62
N PRO A 71 0.39 -3.74 -7.42
CA PRO A 71 0.54 -3.85 -8.87
C PRO A 71 1.84 -4.57 -9.28
N ASP A 72 1.74 -5.32 -10.37
CA ASP A 72 2.87 -5.90 -11.09
C ASP A 72 3.61 -4.85 -11.93
N ALA A 73 4.90 -5.09 -12.17
CA ALA A 73 5.65 -4.34 -13.17
C ALA A 73 4.97 -4.50 -14.55
N SER A 74 4.52 -3.40 -15.14
CA SER A 74 3.94 -3.38 -16.48
C SER A 74 4.34 -2.11 -17.22
N ILE A 75 4.04 -2.03 -18.52
CA ILE A 75 4.29 -0.83 -19.33
C ILE A 75 3.60 0.42 -18.75
N THR A 76 2.52 0.23 -17.99
CA THR A 76 1.67 1.30 -17.46
C THR A 76 1.70 1.41 -15.93
N ALA A 77 2.44 0.56 -15.23
CA ALA A 77 2.52 0.57 -13.76
C ALA A 77 3.93 0.20 -13.31
N SER A 78 4.49 1.03 -12.44
CA SER A 78 5.76 0.77 -11.78
C SER A 78 5.56 -0.28 -10.69
N SER A 79 6.50 -1.22 -10.59
CA SER A 79 6.53 -2.20 -9.52
C SER A 79 6.80 -1.54 -8.17
N ILE A 80 6.20 -2.11 -7.13
CA ILE A 80 6.47 -1.75 -5.74
C ILE A 80 7.57 -2.68 -5.22
N ASP A 81 8.65 -2.10 -4.70
CA ASP A 81 9.70 -2.84 -4.01
C ASP A 81 9.36 -3.03 -2.53
N ARG A 82 8.86 -1.96 -1.89
CA ARG A 82 8.53 -1.95 -0.47
C ARG A 82 7.22 -1.22 -0.24
N PHE A 83 6.39 -1.81 0.61
CA PHE A 83 5.19 -1.19 1.16
C PHE A 83 5.22 -1.40 2.67
N GLU A 84 5.21 -0.33 3.43
CA GLU A 84 5.42 -0.31 4.88
C GLU A 84 4.31 0.49 5.58
N ILE A 85 3.64 -0.08 6.58
CA ILE A 85 2.71 0.67 7.44
C ILE A 85 3.31 0.79 8.83
N GLU A 86 3.42 2.01 9.35
CA GLU A 86 3.90 2.31 10.70
C GLU A 86 2.89 3.17 11.46
N ARG A 87 2.61 2.84 12.73
CA ARG A 87 1.81 3.71 13.59
C ARG A 87 2.64 4.92 14.00
N THR A 88 2.19 6.11 13.62
CA THR A 88 2.90 7.37 13.91
C THR A 88 2.35 8.06 15.17
N SER A 89 1.09 7.80 15.55
CA SER A 89 0.49 8.38 16.75
C SER A 89 -0.52 7.44 17.43
N ALA A 90 -1.16 7.90 18.49
CA ALA A 90 -2.20 7.14 19.18
C ALA A 90 -3.40 6.78 18.27
N GLU A 91 -3.68 7.61 17.25
CA GLU A 91 -4.86 7.49 16.38
C GLU A 91 -4.52 7.41 14.89
N THR A 92 -3.25 7.59 14.50
CA THR A 92 -2.86 7.66 13.09
C THR A 92 -1.68 6.75 12.76
N SER A 93 -1.65 6.29 11.51
CA SER A 93 -0.57 5.52 10.91
C SER A 93 -0.16 6.14 9.59
N THR A 94 0.98 5.72 9.09
CA THR A 94 1.55 6.20 7.83
C THR A 94 1.94 5.00 6.98
N ALA A 95 1.44 4.96 5.74
CA ALA A 95 1.88 4.01 4.73
C ALA A 95 3.00 4.63 3.89
N THR A 96 4.15 3.97 3.81
CA THR A 96 5.30 4.38 3.02
C THR A 96 5.52 3.36 1.91
N VAL A 97 5.62 3.84 0.68
CA VAL A 97 5.80 2.99 -0.51
C VAL A 97 7.06 3.40 -1.25
N THR A 98 7.87 2.41 -1.60
CA THR A 98 9.05 2.56 -2.45
C THR A 98 8.86 1.76 -3.72
N LEU A 99 8.94 2.44 -4.85
CA LEU A 99 8.89 1.85 -6.19
C LEU A 99 10.27 1.33 -6.61
N SER A 100 10.32 0.46 -7.63
CA SER A 100 11.58 -0.13 -8.12
C SER A 100 12.54 0.86 -8.78
N ASP A 101 12.04 2.03 -9.19
CA ASP A 101 12.85 3.16 -9.67
C ASP A 101 13.43 4.01 -8.52
N GLY A 102 13.13 3.64 -7.27
CA GLY A 102 13.55 4.35 -6.06
C GLY A 102 12.65 5.52 -5.67
N VAL A 103 11.59 5.82 -6.42
CA VAL A 103 10.61 6.84 -6.04
C VAL A 103 9.89 6.39 -4.78
N GLN A 104 9.79 7.28 -3.80
CA GLN A 104 9.13 7.04 -2.53
C GLN A 104 8.02 8.05 -2.32
N PHE A 105 6.86 7.57 -1.87
CA PHE A 105 5.73 8.40 -1.47
C PHE A 105 5.09 7.84 -0.20
N THR A 106 4.30 8.68 0.46
CA THR A 106 3.79 8.44 1.79
C THR A 106 2.33 8.87 1.87
N GLU A 107 1.47 7.97 2.35
CA GLU A 107 0.04 8.20 2.53
C GLU A 107 -0.32 8.13 4.03
N PRO A 108 -0.99 9.15 4.59
CA PRO A 108 -1.51 9.08 5.94
C PRO A 108 -2.69 8.10 6.03
N ILE A 109 -2.88 7.50 7.20
CA ILE A 109 -4.02 6.65 7.54
C ILE A 109 -4.60 7.13 8.86
N ASP A 110 -5.87 7.53 8.83
CA ASP A 110 -6.62 7.98 10.01
C ASP A 110 -7.12 6.80 10.88
N ALA A 111 -6.23 5.86 11.17
CA ALA A 111 -6.45 4.77 12.10
C ALA A 111 -5.13 4.28 12.73
N PRO A 112 -5.13 3.87 14.01
CA PRO A 112 -3.97 3.26 14.64
C PRO A 112 -3.84 1.78 14.24
N ILE A 113 -2.91 1.50 13.32
CA ILE A 113 -2.65 0.18 12.76
C ILE A 113 -1.34 -0.35 13.32
N VAL A 114 -1.37 -1.56 13.89
CA VAL A 114 -0.17 -2.28 14.35
C VAL A 114 -0.10 -3.66 13.73
N TYR A 115 1.08 -4.27 13.75
CA TYR A 115 1.33 -5.56 13.10
C TYR A 115 1.52 -6.72 14.06
N GLU A 116 0.89 -7.86 13.76
CA GLU A 116 0.97 -9.14 14.46
C GLU A 116 0.51 -9.10 15.93
N THR A 117 1.09 -8.22 16.73
CA THR A 117 0.85 -8.10 18.16
C THR A 117 0.41 -6.68 18.47
N SER A 118 -0.63 -6.56 19.31
CA SER A 118 -1.15 -5.28 19.77
C SER A 118 -0.08 -4.36 20.38
N THR A 119 0.91 -4.95 21.03
CA THR A 119 1.96 -4.25 21.78
C THR A 119 3.20 -3.91 20.95
N ALA A 120 3.27 -4.36 19.70
CA ALA A 120 4.44 -4.17 18.85
C ALA A 120 4.11 -3.16 17.76
N ASN A 121 4.58 -1.93 17.90
CA ASN A 121 4.59 -0.95 16.81
C ASN A 121 5.70 -1.32 15.80
N ARG A 122 5.57 -2.51 15.21
CA ARG A 122 6.45 -2.98 14.14
C ARG A 122 5.81 -2.60 12.82
N SER A 123 6.64 -2.12 11.92
CA SER A 123 6.21 -1.79 10.59
C SER A 123 5.94 -3.04 9.75
N VAL A 124 4.96 -2.96 8.86
CA VAL A 124 4.53 -4.09 8.01
C VAL A 124 5.15 -4.00 6.64
N GLU A 125 6.19 -4.76 6.35
CA GLU A 125 6.62 -4.94 4.96
C GLU A 125 5.66 -5.92 4.25
N LEU A 126 4.72 -5.40 3.45
CA LEU A 126 3.78 -6.24 2.69
C LEU A 126 4.44 -6.95 1.48
N GLY A 127 5.71 -6.63 1.20
CA GLY A 127 6.52 -7.20 0.11
C GLY A 127 6.15 -6.68 -1.27
N GLY A 128 7.05 -6.83 -2.25
CA GLY A 128 6.92 -6.28 -3.60
C GLY A 128 6.47 -7.27 -4.71
N THR A 129 5.67 -6.74 -5.64
CA THR A 129 5.10 -7.24 -6.93
C THR A 129 4.22 -8.49 -6.99
N GLY A 130 3.03 -8.32 -7.57
CA GLY A 130 2.28 -9.33 -8.33
C GLY A 130 1.38 -10.29 -7.60
N VAL A 131 1.14 -10.01 -6.32
CA VAL A 131 0.40 -10.90 -5.45
C VAL A 131 -0.73 -10.12 -4.84
N GLU A 132 -1.95 -10.56 -5.16
CA GLU A 132 -3.11 -10.23 -4.35
C GLU A 132 -2.85 -10.74 -2.94
N ARG A 133 -2.90 -9.83 -1.97
CA ARG A 133 -2.74 -10.15 -0.56
C ARG A 133 -4.04 -9.86 0.13
N THR A 134 -4.50 -10.81 0.94
CA THR A 134 -5.59 -10.54 1.87
C THR A 134 -4.98 -10.13 3.20
N LEU A 135 -5.37 -8.96 3.69
CA LEU A 135 -5.06 -8.52 5.04
C LEU A 135 -6.24 -8.82 5.94
N ALA A 136 -5.95 -9.45 7.07
CA ALA A 136 -6.91 -9.69 8.12
C ALA A 136 -6.75 -8.63 9.22
N LEU A 137 -7.70 -7.71 9.29
CA LEU A 137 -7.78 -6.68 10.32
C LEU A 137 -8.62 -7.22 11.47
N HIS A 138 -8.18 -7.00 12.71
CA HIS A 138 -9.02 -7.24 13.87
C HIS A 138 -8.85 -6.13 14.90
N LEU A 139 -9.92 -5.86 15.63
CA LEU A 139 -9.93 -4.87 16.69
C LEU A 139 -9.28 -5.46 17.95
N ALA A 140 -8.35 -4.73 18.55
CA ALA A 140 -7.72 -5.06 19.81
C ALA A 140 -7.54 -3.80 20.67
N THR A 141 -6.99 -3.99 21.86
CA THR A 141 -6.65 -2.90 22.77
C THR A 141 -5.15 -2.97 23.09
N ASP A 142 -4.48 -1.82 23.03
CA ASP A 142 -3.08 -1.65 23.47
C ASP A 142 -2.99 -1.72 25.01
N PRO A 143 -1.81 -1.91 25.64
CA PRO A 143 -1.66 -1.86 27.10
C PRO A 143 -2.17 -0.56 27.74
N ASP A 144 -2.20 0.54 26.98
CA ASP A 144 -2.70 1.85 27.43
C ASP A 144 -4.23 1.96 27.37
N GLY A 145 -4.95 0.90 26.96
CA GLY A 145 -6.41 0.91 26.86
C GLY A 145 -6.97 1.52 25.58
N THR A 146 -6.10 1.93 24.64
CA THR A 146 -6.50 2.50 23.35
C THR A 146 -6.92 1.40 22.39
N ARG A 147 -8.03 1.63 21.66
CA ARG A 147 -8.48 0.75 20.57
C ARG A 147 -7.52 0.85 19.40
N ILE A 148 -7.03 -0.29 18.94
CA ILE A 148 -6.10 -0.38 17.82
C ILE A 148 -6.54 -1.48 16.85
N VAL A 149 -6.13 -1.36 15.60
CA VAL A 149 -6.36 -2.36 14.58
C VAL A 149 -5.09 -3.14 14.36
N VAL A 150 -5.14 -4.45 14.62
CA VAL A 150 -4.00 -5.33 14.42
C VAL A 150 -4.17 -6.04 13.07
N VAL A 151 -3.16 -5.92 12.23
CA VAL A 151 -3.13 -6.52 10.90
C VAL A 151 -2.33 -7.82 10.94
N HIS A 152 -2.94 -8.88 10.37
CA HIS A 152 -2.28 -10.14 10.08
C HIS A 152 -2.26 -10.41 8.59
N ARG A 153 -1.13 -10.94 8.12
CA ARG A 153 -1.04 -11.54 6.79
C ARG A 153 -1.69 -12.92 6.81
N THR A 154 -2.61 -13.16 5.86
CA THR A 154 -3.14 -14.50 5.57
C THR A 154 -2.41 -15.18 4.42
#